data_AF-A0A7J6U1M3-F1
#
_entry.id   AF-A0A7J6U1M3-F1
#
_cell.length_a   1.000
_cell.length_b   1.000
_cell.length_c   1.000
_cell.angle_alpha   90.00
_cell.angle_beta   90.00
_cell.angle_gamma   90.00
#
_symmetry.space_group_name_H-M   'P 1'
#
loop_
_entity.id
_entity.type
_entity.pdbx_description
1 polymer ?
#
loop_
_entity_poly.entity_id
_entity_poly.type
_entity_poly.pdbx_seq_one_letter_code
_entity_poly.pdbx_strand_id
1 'polypeptide(L)'
;VPRAALEETSQSVFEGKLRHSALPEEISAPLNFELRFYDDNTIRFTIDENEELVRDVRQRYRVPANDVIREDQLRPHSGIRYSFDAKSATSSFDLGDATTVDLDHDKAILTLSVDGHVVQTINGQQQLVVEGTRKKRNDKCPYGLSIPPDSYVDPACSPGDHTDLWEERFHSHTDHKPYGPSLVGLDVTFHGRVPAAYGLPEHASTALKLRPGGDEDDALYRFFNLDVFEYEMDGQAAIYGAIPILTAIQQFDKRTTVSEVTTEATTSSVLWLNPSDTFVSLSQRKDTGTWSSLIEGLMGSGGSTAEPASMSAWFASESGVIDLFLFPHRTPDRILRSYHTLTGLAPLPPLFSLGKHQCRWNYKVGYCMGARAV
;
A
#
# COMPACT_ATOMS: atom_id res chain seq x y z
N VAL A 1 8.36 4.27 17.29
CA VAL A 1 9.65 4.89 16.86
C VAL A 1 10.32 5.51 18.09
N PRO A 2 11.65 5.49 18.25
CA PRO A 2 12.32 6.21 19.32
C PRO A 2 11.89 7.69 19.36
N ARG A 3 11.63 8.26 20.55
CA ARG A 3 11.22 9.66 20.73
C ARG A 3 12.42 10.62 20.60
N ALA A 4 13.10 10.55 19.46
CA ALA A 4 14.26 11.37 19.13
C ALA A 4 14.18 11.81 17.66
N ALA A 5 14.96 12.81 17.30
CA ALA A 5 15.13 13.20 15.91
C ALA A 5 15.65 12.02 15.07
N LEU A 6 15.15 11.91 13.85
CA LEU A 6 15.60 10.94 12.87
C LEU A 6 16.95 11.37 12.30
N GLU A 7 17.75 10.38 11.94
CA GLU A 7 19.04 10.59 11.28
C GLU A 7 18.83 10.68 9.77
N GLU A 8 19.34 11.74 9.15
CA GLU A 8 19.45 11.82 7.70
C GLU A 8 20.72 11.07 7.27
N THR A 9 20.57 9.81 6.84
CA THR A 9 21.69 8.92 6.52
C THR A 9 22.32 9.24 5.17
N SER A 10 21.52 9.77 4.26
CA SER A 10 21.95 10.37 3.00
C SER A 10 20.93 11.42 2.56
N GLN A 11 21.24 12.19 1.52
CA GLN A 11 20.39 13.30 1.07
C GLN A 11 18.93 12.86 0.92
N SER A 12 18.03 13.44 1.73
CA SER A 12 16.59 13.14 1.72
C SER A 12 16.22 11.68 2.03
N VAL A 13 17.08 10.99 2.79
CA VAL A 13 16.83 9.64 3.33
C VAL A 13 16.92 9.70 4.85
N PHE A 14 15.84 9.31 5.51
CA PHE A 14 15.71 9.28 6.95
C PHE A 14 15.41 7.86 7.41
N GLU A 15 16.23 7.36 8.33
CA GLU A 15 16.08 6.01 8.85
C GLU A 15 15.66 6.02 10.32
N GLY A 16 14.98 4.97 10.72
CA GLY A 16 14.64 4.77 12.12
C GLY A 16 14.26 3.33 12.43
N LYS A 17 14.00 3.10 13.71
CA LYS A 17 13.62 1.78 14.21
C LYS A 17 12.15 1.77 14.62
N LEU A 18 11.45 0.69 14.27
CA LEU A 18 10.08 0.42 14.71
C LEU A 18 10.09 -0.63 15.81
N ARG A 19 9.35 -0.33 16.88
CA ARG A 19 9.30 -1.12 18.08
C ARG A 19 7.90 -1.10 18.66
N HIS A 20 7.38 -2.27 19.00
CA HIS A 20 6.19 -2.40 19.79
C HIS A 20 6.44 -1.96 21.24
N SER A 21 5.60 -1.10 21.81
CA SER A 21 5.77 -0.52 23.15
C SER A 21 5.88 -1.58 24.27
N ALA A 22 5.22 -2.73 24.11
CA ALA A 22 5.29 -3.86 25.03
C ALA A 22 6.63 -4.64 25.01
N LEU A 23 7.53 -4.40 24.05
CA LEU A 23 8.84 -5.07 24.03
C LEU A 23 9.75 -4.53 25.15
N PRO A 24 10.35 -5.39 26.02
CA PRO A 24 11.30 -4.99 27.07
C PRO A 24 12.50 -4.24 26.51
N GLU A 25 12.87 -3.07 27.06
CA GLU A 25 13.87 -2.14 26.50
C GLU A 25 15.20 -2.79 26.07
N GLU A 26 15.59 -3.90 26.69
CA GLU A 26 16.81 -4.65 26.39
C GLU A 26 16.77 -5.39 25.05
N ILE A 27 15.57 -5.72 24.54
CA ILE A 27 15.39 -6.33 23.22
C ILE A 27 15.63 -5.25 22.17
N SER A 28 16.42 -5.53 21.13
CA SER A 28 16.57 -4.57 20.02
C SER A 28 15.25 -4.38 19.28
N ALA A 29 15.05 -3.21 18.68
CA ALA A 29 13.87 -2.98 17.86
C ALA A 29 13.84 -4.01 16.70
N PRO A 30 12.70 -4.72 16.51
CA PRO A 30 12.62 -5.82 15.57
C PRO A 30 12.58 -5.37 14.11
N LEU A 31 12.18 -4.13 13.85
CA LEU A 31 11.93 -3.61 12.53
C LEU A 31 12.72 -2.33 12.31
N ASN A 32 13.21 -2.14 11.10
CA ASN A 32 13.80 -0.88 10.63
C ASN A 32 12.86 -0.27 9.59
N PHE A 33 12.85 1.05 9.49
CA PHE A 33 12.16 1.75 8.42
C PHE A 33 13.06 2.79 7.75
N GLU A 34 12.78 3.06 6.48
CA GLU A 34 13.42 4.10 5.68
C GLU A 34 12.34 4.98 5.05
N LEU A 35 12.48 6.30 5.19
CA LEU A 35 11.74 7.31 4.46
C LEU A 35 12.68 7.97 3.46
N ARG A 36 12.39 7.83 2.17
CA ARG A 36 13.13 8.50 1.10
C ARG A 36 12.22 9.43 0.33
N PHE A 37 12.69 10.64 0.09
CA PHE A 37 11.92 11.69 -0.59
C PHE A 37 12.59 12.07 -1.92
N TYR A 38 11.78 12.17 -2.97
CA TYR A 38 12.24 12.53 -4.31
C TYR A 38 11.83 13.96 -4.69
N ASP A 39 12.50 14.52 -5.69
CA ASP A 39 12.35 15.92 -6.12
C ASP A 39 10.95 16.28 -6.66
N ASP A 40 10.15 15.29 -7.06
CA ASP A 40 8.76 15.47 -7.46
C ASP A 40 7.75 15.35 -6.29
N ASN A 41 8.22 15.23 -5.05
CA ASN A 41 7.44 14.95 -3.83
C ASN A 41 6.88 13.50 -3.74
N THR A 42 7.35 12.59 -4.59
CA THR A 42 7.15 11.15 -4.35
C THR A 42 7.89 10.74 -3.09
N ILE A 43 7.24 9.94 -2.25
CA ILE A 43 7.81 9.42 -1.01
C ILE A 43 7.90 7.90 -1.13
N ARG A 44 9.07 7.32 -0.85
CA ARG A 44 9.23 5.88 -0.64
C ARG A 44 9.29 5.61 0.85
N PHE A 45 8.42 4.73 1.33
CA PHE A 45 8.40 4.26 2.71
C PHE A 45 8.63 2.75 2.72
N THR A 46 9.70 2.31 3.36
CA THR A 46 10.06 0.90 3.42
C THR A 46 10.16 0.45 4.87
N ILE A 47 9.63 -0.73 5.19
CA ILE A 47 9.79 -1.40 6.49
C ILE A 47 10.35 -2.81 6.25
N ASP A 48 11.39 -3.15 7.00
CA ASP A 48 12.05 -4.46 6.94
C ASP A 48 12.33 -4.99 8.36
N GLU A 49 12.56 -6.28 8.47
CA GLU A 49 13.07 -6.87 9.71
C GLU A 49 14.51 -6.40 9.96
N ASN A 50 14.85 -6.16 11.22
CA ASN A 50 16.19 -5.75 11.60
C ASN A 50 17.17 -6.91 11.32
N GLU A 51 18.05 -6.71 10.32
CA GLU A 51 19.02 -7.70 9.85
C GLU A 51 19.89 -8.27 10.98
N GLU A 52 20.21 -7.46 11.99
CA GLU A 52 20.96 -7.88 13.18
C GLU A 52 20.31 -9.06 13.91
N LEU A 53 18.98 -9.19 13.82
CA LEU A 53 18.18 -10.22 14.48
C LEU A 53 17.90 -11.43 13.59
N VAL A 54 17.85 -11.25 12.27
CA VAL A 54 17.26 -12.25 11.34
C VAL A 54 18.24 -12.88 10.35
N ARG A 55 19.44 -12.31 10.15
CA ARG A 55 20.40 -12.70 9.10
C ARG A 55 20.75 -14.20 9.04
N ASP A 56 20.72 -14.90 10.18
CA ASP A 56 21.08 -16.33 10.27
C ASP A 56 19.90 -17.27 9.95
N VAL A 57 18.73 -16.73 9.58
CA VAL A 57 17.51 -17.50 9.30
C VAL A 57 16.98 -17.20 7.91
N ARG A 58 16.66 -15.93 7.62
CA ARG A 58 16.17 -15.49 6.32
C ARG A 58 16.48 -14.01 6.10
N GLN A 59 16.51 -13.61 4.84
CA GLN A 59 16.41 -12.21 4.42
C GLN A 59 15.10 -12.05 3.65
N ARG A 60 14.36 -10.98 3.95
CA ARG A 60 13.14 -10.67 3.20
C ARG A 60 13.51 -10.23 1.79
N TYR A 61 12.74 -10.70 0.81
CA TYR A 61 12.95 -10.29 -0.57
C TYR A 61 12.65 -8.80 -0.72
N ARG A 62 13.59 -8.06 -1.30
CA ARG A 62 13.39 -6.69 -1.77
C ARG A 62 13.59 -6.68 -3.27
N VAL A 63 12.66 -6.04 -3.98
CA VAL A 63 12.79 -5.90 -5.44
C VAL A 63 14.09 -5.17 -5.76
N PRO A 64 14.98 -5.75 -6.60
CA PRO A 64 16.26 -5.13 -6.90
C PRO A 64 16.10 -3.75 -7.57
N ALA A 65 17.01 -2.83 -7.25
CA ALA A 65 17.08 -1.55 -7.92
C ALA A 65 17.25 -1.74 -9.43
N ASN A 66 16.52 -0.97 -10.23
CA ASN A 66 16.51 -1.00 -11.69
C ASN A 66 15.96 -2.27 -12.34
N ASP A 67 15.30 -3.15 -11.58
CA ASP A 67 14.51 -4.26 -12.14
C ASP A 67 13.17 -3.74 -12.69
N VAL A 68 12.26 -3.36 -11.78
CA VAL A 68 10.97 -2.72 -12.14
C VAL A 68 10.90 -1.25 -11.76
N ILE A 69 11.81 -0.80 -10.88
CA ILE A 69 11.93 0.59 -10.44
C ILE A 69 13.23 1.16 -10.96
N ARG A 70 13.16 2.16 -11.83
CA ARG A 70 14.31 2.89 -12.39
C ARG A 70 14.86 3.90 -11.38
N GLU A 71 15.44 3.38 -10.30
CA GLU A 71 16.04 4.17 -9.22
C GLU A 71 17.12 5.12 -9.73
N ASP A 72 17.81 4.77 -10.81
CA ASP A 72 18.80 5.61 -11.49
C ASP A 72 18.23 6.89 -12.11
N GLN A 73 16.91 6.92 -12.39
CA GLN A 73 16.21 8.09 -12.92
C GLN A 73 15.60 8.96 -11.82
N LEU A 74 15.51 8.45 -10.58
CA LEU A 74 14.94 9.19 -9.46
C LEU A 74 15.98 10.13 -8.85
N ARG A 75 15.55 11.34 -8.51
CA ARG A 75 16.42 12.37 -7.93
C ARG A 75 16.05 12.61 -6.47
N PRO A 76 17.01 12.57 -5.54
CA PRO A 76 16.75 12.94 -4.16
C PRO A 76 16.20 14.35 -4.05
N HIS A 77 15.24 14.57 -3.16
CA HIS A 77 14.78 15.90 -2.85
C HIS A 77 15.95 16.76 -2.31
N SER A 78 15.92 18.08 -2.49
CA SER A 78 17.05 18.97 -2.13
C SER A 78 16.71 20.08 -1.15
N GLY A 79 15.42 20.24 -0.80
CA GLY A 79 14.92 21.35 0.01
C GLY A 79 14.05 20.96 1.19
N ILE A 80 14.21 19.74 1.74
CA ILE A 80 13.38 19.30 2.87
C ILE A 80 13.70 20.14 4.10
N ARG A 81 12.67 20.73 4.71
CA ARG A 81 12.79 21.32 6.04
C ARG A 81 12.32 20.31 7.07
N TYR A 82 13.28 19.67 7.72
CA TYR A 82 13.05 18.69 8.77
C TYR A 82 12.99 19.36 10.16
N SER A 83 12.08 18.90 11.00
CA SER A 83 12.05 19.23 12.42
C SER A 83 11.49 18.08 13.26
N PHE A 84 11.88 18.03 14.53
CA PHE A 84 11.35 17.09 15.51
C PHE A 84 10.80 17.86 16.71
N ASP A 85 9.54 17.62 17.06
CA ASP A 85 8.94 18.12 18.29
C ASP A 85 8.94 17.03 19.36
N ALA A 86 9.79 17.22 20.38
CA ALA A 86 9.90 16.29 21.50
C ALA A 86 8.64 16.21 22.37
N LYS A 87 7.75 17.23 22.36
CA LYS A 87 6.52 17.22 23.17
C LYS A 87 5.45 16.32 22.57
N SER A 88 5.26 16.43 21.26
CA SER A 88 4.31 15.60 20.50
C SER A 88 4.95 14.32 19.96
N ALA A 89 6.26 14.13 20.17
CA ALA A 89 7.04 13.04 19.58
C ALA A 89 6.80 12.90 18.07
N THR A 90 6.80 14.02 17.35
CA THR A 90 6.46 14.06 15.92
C THR A 90 7.65 14.56 15.11
N SER A 91 7.98 13.84 14.05
CA SER A 91 8.91 14.31 13.01
C SER A 91 8.11 14.93 11.87
N SER A 92 8.43 16.15 11.49
CA SER A 92 7.75 16.89 10.43
C SER A 92 8.72 17.23 9.30
N PHE A 93 8.28 16.96 8.07
CA PHE A 93 9.00 17.21 6.83
C PHE A 93 8.16 18.14 5.96
N ASP A 94 8.63 19.37 5.75
CA ASP A 94 8.07 20.29 4.74
C ASP A 94 8.84 20.09 3.42
N LEU A 95 8.15 19.55 2.42
CA LEU A 95 8.69 19.23 1.10
C LEU A 95 8.53 20.40 0.11
N GLY A 96 7.96 21.53 0.53
CA GLY A 96 7.57 22.60 -0.38
C GLY A 96 6.29 22.26 -1.15
N ASP A 97 5.87 23.16 -2.05
CA ASP A 97 4.62 23.03 -2.83
C ASP A 97 3.39 22.69 -1.96
N ALA A 98 3.35 23.22 -0.73
CA ALA A 98 2.30 22.94 0.26
C ALA A 98 2.11 21.43 0.55
N THR A 99 3.16 20.63 0.43
CA THR A 99 3.19 19.21 0.79
C THR A 99 4.00 19.01 2.07
N THR A 100 3.37 18.41 3.08
CA THR A 100 4.03 18.07 4.34
C THR A 100 3.84 16.60 4.67
N VAL A 101 4.80 16.05 5.40
CA VAL A 101 4.74 14.69 5.92
C VAL A 101 5.05 14.73 7.41
N ASP A 102 4.17 14.14 8.21
CA ASP A 102 4.33 14.06 9.67
C ASP A 102 4.37 12.58 10.09
N LEU A 103 5.40 12.20 10.84
CA LEU A 103 5.50 10.88 11.48
C LEU A 103 5.20 11.03 12.97
N ASP A 104 4.11 10.41 13.44
CA ASP A 104 3.83 10.23 14.87
C ASP A 104 4.71 9.08 15.39
N HIS A 105 5.68 9.36 16.26
CA HIS A 105 6.64 8.35 16.72
C HIS A 105 6.00 7.34 17.67
N ASP A 106 4.94 7.71 18.40
CA ASP A 106 4.28 6.85 19.37
C ASP A 106 3.39 5.82 18.69
N LYS A 107 2.67 6.24 17.64
CA LYS A 107 1.74 5.36 16.90
C LYS A 107 2.34 4.78 15.63
N ALA A 108 3.51 5.26 15.20
CA ALA A 108 4.11 4.95 13.91
C ALA A 108 3.13 5.19 12.74
N ILE A 109 2.47 6.36 12.76
CA ILE A 109 1.55 6.80 11.70
C ILE A 109 2.26 7.86 10.87
N LEU A 110 2.30 7.65 9.55
CA LEU A 110 2.80 8.65 8.60
C LEU A 110 1.60 9.37 7.99
N THR A 111 1.55 10.69 8.13
CA THR A 111 0.45 11.55 7.67
C THR A 111 0.96 12.45 6.55
N LEU A 112 0.37 12.34 5.36
CA LEU A 112 0.70 13.17 4.20
C LEU A 112 -0.39 14.22 4.05
N SER A 113 0.02 15.48 3.99
CA SER A 113 -0.88 16.61 3.77
C SER A 113 -0.48 17.38 2.52
N VAL A 114 -1.50 17.84 1.76
CA VAL A 114 -1.35 18.67 0.56
C VAL A 114 -2.34 19.82 0.66
N ASP A 115 -1.87 21.05 0.45
CA ASP A 115 -2.69 22.28 0.54
C ASP A 115 -3.42 22.42 1.89
N GLY A 116 -2.81 21.92 2.96
CA GLY A 116 -3.39 21.95 4.31
C GLY A 116 -4.47 20.89 4.58
N HIS A 117 -4.73 19.99 3.63
CA HIS A 117 -5.61 18.85 3.80
C HIS A 117 -4.79 17.58 4.00
N VAL A 118 -5.14 16.77 5.01
CA VAL A 118 -4.60 15.40 5.11
C VAL A 118 -5.14 14.63 3.92
N VAL A 119 -4.25 14.11 3.07
CA VAL A 119 -4.63 13.33 1.87
C VAL A 119 -4.45 11.84 2.09
N GLN A 120 -3.40 11.43 2.79
CA GLN A 120 -3.15 10.02 3.08
C GLN A 120 -2.65 9.85 4.51
N THR A 121 -3.04 8.76 5.16
CA THR A 121 -2.35 8.26 6.36
C THR A 121 -1.95 6.81 6.15
N ILE A 122 -0.72 6.50 6.50
CA ILE A 122 -0.17 5.14 6.46
C ILE A 122 -0.12 4.64 7.90
N ASN A 123 -0.57 3.40 8.10
CA ASN A 123 -0.79 2.79 9.41
C ASN A 123 -1.83 3.53 10.28
N GLY A 124 -2.71 4.34 9.67
CA GLY A 124 -3.69 5.16 10.40
C GLY A 124 -4.72 4.33 11.17
N GLN A 125 -4.97 3.09 10.73
CA GLN A 125 -5.81 2.11 11.41
C GLN A 125 -5.05 1.20 12.37
N GLN A 126 -3.73 1.34 12.46
CA GLN A 126 -2.85 0.48 13.23
C GLN A 126 -2.95 -1.00 12.80
N GLN A 127 -3.01 -1.24 11.49
CA GLN A 127 -3.08 -2.59 10.90
C GLN A 127 -1.73 -3.01 10.29
N LEU A 128 -0.62 -2.44 10.76
CA LEU A 128 0.72 -2.95 10.45
C LEU A 128 0.86 -4.40 10.93
N VAL A 129 1.23 -5.27 10.00
CA VAL A 129 1.52 -6.69 10.24
C VAL A 129 2.89 -7.01 9.68
N VAL A 130 3.73 -7.68 10.48
CA VAL A 130 4.98 -8.31 10.07
C VAL A 130 5.14 -9.61 10.84
N GLU A 131 4.83 -10.75 10.21
CA GLU A 131 5.11 -12.06 10.77
C GLU A 131 6.62 -12.25 10.90
N GLY A 132 7.11 -12.20 12.13
CA GLY A 132 8.53 -12.15 12.41
C GLY A 132 9.23 -13.48 12.08
N THR A 133 10.52 -13.37 11.80
CA THR A 133 11.40 -14.50 11.50
C THR A 133 11.51 -15.44 12.70
N ARG A 134 11.25 -16.73 12.46
CA ARG A 134 11.30 -17.79 13.48
C ARG A 134 11.87 -19.09 12.92
N LYS A 135 12.19 -20.04 13.80
CA LYS A 135 12.76 -21.34 13.42
C LYS A 135 11.73 -22.46 13.65
N LYS A 136 11.62 -23.41 12.71
CA LYS A 136 10.70 -24.56 12.80
C LYS A 136 10.91 -25.39 14.05
N ARG A 137 12.17 -25.64 14.40
CA ARG A 137 12.51 -26.33 15.65
C ARG A 137 12.46 -25.31 16.79
N ASN A 138 11.60 -25.56 17.78
CA ASN A 138 11.34 -24.65 18.89
C ASN A 138 10.76 -23.32 18.39
N ASP A 139 9.68 -23.44 17.62
CA ASP A 139 8.91 -22.32 17.09
C ASP A 139 8.47 -21.41 18.24
N LYS A 140 9.04 -20.20 18.27
CA LYS A 140 8.85 -19.22 19.32
C LYS A 140 8.50 -17.89 18.66
N CYS A 141 7.52 -17.22 19.24
CA CYS A 141 7.11 -15.91 18.81
C CYS A 141 8.25 -14.89 18.88
N PRO A 142 8.68 -14.30 17.76
CA PRO A 142 9.88 -13.47 17.70
C PRO A 142 9.81 -12.24 18.58
N TYR A 143 8.61 -11.67 18.75
CA TYR A 143 8.39 -10.48 19.54
C TYR A 143 8.03 -10.78 21.01
N GLY A 144 7.77 -12.04 21.38
CA GLY A 144 7.49 -12.42 22.78
C GLY A 144 6.38 -11.60 23.48
N LEU A 145 5.40 -11.09 22.72
CA LEU A 145 4.35 -10.19 23.21
C LEU A 145 3.32 -10.96 24.06
N SER A 146 2.88 -10.36 25.17
CA SER A 146 1.78 -10.87 26.00
C SER A 146 0.42 -10.32 25.54
N ILE A 147 -0.49 -11.19 25.07
CA ILE A 147 -1.86 -10.98 24.52
C ILE A 147 -2.76 -10.05 25.41
N PRO A 148 -3.79 -9.27 24.91
CA PRO A 148 -4.50 -9.36 23.59
C PRO A 148 -4.29 -8.33 22.45
N PRO A 149 -4.46 -6.99 22.56
CA PRO A 149 -4.46 -6.11 21.37
C PRO A 149 -3.06 -5.87 20.74
N ASP A 150 -2.01 -6.16 21.49
CA ASP A 150 -0.61 -5.98 21.06
C ASP A 150 -0.14 -7.12 20.12
N SER A 151 -0.93 -8.18 19.96
CA SER A 151 -0.54 -9.39 19.21
C SER A 151 -0.80 -9.34 17.70
N TYR A 152 -1.50 -8.31 17.20
CA TYR A 152 -1.86 -8.24 15.77
C TYR A 152 -0.69 -7.91 14.85
N VAL A 153 0.43 -7.39 15.37
CA VAL A 153 1.63 -7.18 14.56
C VAL A 153 2.18 -8.50 14.03
N ASP A 154 2.01 -9.61 14.75
CA ASP A 154 2.39 -10.94 14.30
C ASP A 154 1.19 -11.89 14.47
N PRO A 155 0.31 -12.01 13.46
CA PRO A 155 -0.91 -12.81 13.55
C PRO A 155 -0.61 -14.28 13.81
N ALA A 156 0.50 -14.81 13.31
CA ALA A 156 0.99 -16.17 13.63
C ALA A 156 1.41 -16.38 15.09
N CYS A 157 1.30 -15.34 15.93
CA CYS A 157 1.52 -15.37 17.37
C CYS A 157 0.29 -14.91 18.19
N SER A 158 -0.81 -14.59 17.51
CA SER A 158 -2.08 -14.25 18.15
C SER A 158 -2.74 -15.49 18.79
N PRO A 159 -3.70 -15.34 19.72
CA PRO A 159 -4.47 -16.49 20.21
C PRO A 159 -5.32 -17.07 19.08
N GLY A 160 -5.18 -18.36 18.79
CA GLY A 160 -5.94 -19.01 17.73
C GLY A 160 -5.40 -20.38 17.36
N ASP A 161 -6.06 -21.00 16.37
CA ASP A 161 -5.51 -22.17 15.68
C ASP A 161 -4.50 -21.71 14.63
N HIS A 162 -3.35 -22.39 14.62
CA HIS A 162 -2.14 -22.06 13.86
C HIS A 162 -1.55 -23.32 13.21
N THR A 163 -2.43 -24.25 12.83
CA THR A 163 -2.06 -25.58 12.32
C THR A 163 -1.29 -25.54 10.99
N ASP A 164 -1.50 -24.51 10.17
CA ASP A 164 -0.89 -24.35 8.83
C ASP A 164 0.23 -23.28 8.78
N LEU A 165 0.84 -22.91 9.91
CA LEU A 165 1.95 -21.95 9.93
C LEU A 165 3.22 -22.43 9.21
N TRP A 166 3.34 -23.73 8.95
CA TRP A 166 4.51 -24.32 8.30
C TRP A 166 4.09 -25.03 7.02
N GLU A 167 4.17 -26.36 6.98
CA GLU A 167 3.80 -27.09 5.78
C GLU A 167 2.30 -26.96 5.53
N GLU A 168 1.94 -26.55 4.32
CA GLU A 168 0.55 -26.42 3.89
C GLU A 168 0.31 -27.24 2.62
N ARG A 169 -0.96 -27.55 2.34
CA ARG A 169 -1.33 -28.40 1.21
C ARG A 169 -2.48 -27.80 0.42
N PHE A 170 -2.25 -27.61 -0.87
CA PHE A 170 -3.26 -27.21 -1.84
C PHE A 170 -3.41 -28.30 -2.92
N HIS A 171 -4.58 -28.97 -2.91
CA HIS A 171 -4.85 -30.17 -3.71
C HIS A 171 -3.78 -31.28 -3.53
N SER A 172 -3.05 -31.60 -4.60
CA SER A 172 -1.97 -32.58 -4.61
C SER A 172 -0.60 -31.98 -4.33
N HIS A 173 -0.49 -30.66 -4.16
CA HIS A 173 0.76 -29.96 -3.93
C HIS A 173 0.92 -29.67 -2.44
N THR A 174 2.14 -29.88 -1.95
CA THR A 174 2.54 -29.55 -0.58
C THR A 174 3.60 -28.48 -0.67
N ASP A 175 3.33 -27.31 -0.08
CA ASP A 175 4.37 -26.32 0.19
C ASP A 175 4.98 -26.64 1.57
N HIS A 176 6.29 -26.86 1.59
CA HIS A 176 7.01 -27.18 2.82
C HIS A 176 7.32 -25.96 3.69
N LYS A 177 7.16 -24.75 3.14
CA LYS A 177 7.30 -23.44 3.81
C LYS A 177 8.49 -23.38 4.78
N PRO A 178 9.73 -23.51 4.27
CA PRO A 178 10.93 -23.71 5.10
C PRO A 178 11.21 -22.57 6.09
N TYR A 179 10.68 -21.38 5.81
CA TYR A 179 10.83 -20.18 6.63
C TYR A 179 9.57 -19.82 7.45
N GLY A 180 8.54 -20.68 7.40
CA GLY A 180 7.32 -20.53 8.18
C GLY A 180 6.50 -19.29 7.79
N PRO A 181 5.77 -18.67 8.73
CA PRO A 181 4.99 -17.47 8.46
C PRO A 181 5.89 -16.27 8.12
N SER A 182 5.52 -15.50 7.11
CA SER A 182 6.32 -14.37 6.59
C SER A 182 5.49 -13.17 6.09
N LEU A 183 4.17 -13.17 6.32
CA LEU A 183 3.28 -12.14 5.82
C LEU A 183 3.71 -10.75 6.29
N VAL A 184 3.56 -9.77 5.41
CA VAL A 184 3.65 -8.35 5.72
C VAL A 184 2.40 -7.64 5.28
N GLY A 185 1.94 -6.66 6.05
CA GLY A 185 0.77 -5.89 5.68
C GLY A 185 0.74 -4.51 6.30
N LEU A 186 0.05 -3.58 5.65
CA LEU A 186 -0.05 -2.19 6.07
C LEU A 186 -1.31 -1.53 5.51
N ASP A 187 -1.96 -0.71 6.32
CA ASP A 187 -3.08 0.11 5.87
C ASP A 187 -2.66 1.48 5.32
N VAL A 188 -3.38 1.93 4.30
CA VAL A 188 -3.30 3.27 3.72
C VAL A 188 -4.72 3.82 3.62
N THR A 189 -4.98 4.93 4.30
CA THR A 189 -6.27 5.64 4.24
C THR A 189 -6.16 6.89 3.38
N PHE A 190 -7.05 7.03 2.41
CA PHE A 190 -7.28 8.20 1.58
C PHE A 190 -8.39 9.06 2.19
N HIS A 191 -8.03 10.28 2.60
CA HIS A 191 -8.89 11.18 3.38
C HIS A 191 -9.75 12.11 2.52
N GLY A 192 -10.73 12.76 3.14
CA GLY A 192 -11.74 13.54 2.44
C GLY A 192 -12.82 12.65 1.81
N ARG A 193 -13.70 13.27 1.01
CA ARG A 193 -14.74 12.55 0.28
C ARG A 193 -14.11 11.81 -0.90
N VAL A 194 -14.19 10.48 -0.94
CA VAL A 194 -13.61 9.67 -2.02
C VAL A 194 -14.71 9.10 -2.92
N PRO A 195 -15.16 9.83 -3.96
CA PRO A 195 -16.19 9.33 -4.88
C PRO A 195 -15.75 8.11 -5.69
N ALA A 196 -14.46 7.94 -5.96
CA ALA A 196 -13.94 6.83 -6.74
C ALA A 196 -12.46 6.53 -6.44
N ALA A 197 -12.11 5.25 -6.54
CA ALA A 197 -10.74 4.76 -6.62
C ALA A 197 -10.58 3.83 -7.83
N TYR A 198 -9.35 3.75 -8.33
CA TYR A 198 -8.98 3.09 -9.58
C TYR A 198 -7.62 2.41 -9.44
N GLY A 199 -7.30 1.54 -10.40
CA GLY A 199 -6.04 0.81 -10.44
C GLY A 199 -6.26 -0.64 -10.09
N LEU A 200 -5.28 -1.21 -9.39
CA LEU A 200 -5.22 -2.62 -9.01
C LEU A 200 -5.43 -3.63 -10.15
N PRO A 201 -4.97 -3.42 -11.42
CA PRO A 201 -5.17 -4.43 -12.46
C PRO A 201 -4.26 -5.66 -12.23
N GLU A 202 -4.59 -6.85 -12.74
CA GLU A 202 -5.64 -7.14 -13.71
C GLU A 202 -6.82 -7.88 -13.05
N HIS A 203 -8.05 -7.35 -13.20
CA HIS A 203 -9.28 -8.02 -12.79
C HIS A 203 -10.35 -7.83 -13.87
N ALA A 204 -11.12 -8.89 -14.11
CA ALA A 204 -12.21 -8.85 -15.05
C ALA A 204 -13.41 -8.15 -14.41
N SER A 205 -13.60 -6.85 -14.68
CA SER A 205 -14.79 -6.12 -14.21
C SER A 205 -15.44 -5.30 -15.32
N THR A 206 -16.77 -5.17 -15.23
CA THR A 206 -17.56 -4.29 -16.10
C THR A 206 -17.48 -2.82 -15.68
N ALA A 207 -16.89 -2.53 -14.50
CA ALA A 207 -16.71 -1.18 -13.98
C ALA A 207 -15.22 -0.89 -13.73
N LEU A 208 -14.75 0.28 -14.16
CA LEU A 208 -13.39 0.74 -13.86
C LEU A 208 -13.22 1.15 -12.40
N LYS A 209 -14.29 1.68 -11.78
CA LYS A 209 -14.30 2.09 -10.37
C LYS A 209 -14.21 0.84 -9.50
N LEU A 210 -13.23 0.81 -8.62
CA LEU A 210 -13.04 -0.26 -7.64
C LEU A 210 -14.22 -0.31 -6.66
N ARG A 211 -14.59 -1.53 -6.29
CA ARG A 211 -15.70 -1.80 -5.37
C ARG A 211 -15.11 -1.99 -3.96
N PRO A 212 -15.52 -1.17 -2.97
CA PRO A 212 -15.23 -1.51 -1.59
C PRO A 212 -16.05 -2.74 -1.22
N GLY A 213 -15.46 -3.63 -0.44
CA GLY A 213 -16.08 -4.89 -0.02
C GLY A 213 -15.70 -5.33 1.39
N GLY A 214 -14.73 -4.66 2.02
CA GLY A 214 -14.29 -4.98 3.37
C GLY A 214 -13.44 -6.25 3.41
N ASP A 215 -13.65 -7.07 4.44
CA ASP A 215 -12.75 -8.16 4.84
C ASP A 215 -13.31 -9.56 4.51
N GLU A 216 -14.31 -9.65 3.64
CA GLU A 216 -14.77 -10.95 3.11
C GLU A 216 -13.79 -11.44 2.03
N ASP A 217 -13.37 -12.71 2.08
CA ASP A 217 -12.31 -13.27 1.22
C ASP A 217 -12.57 -13.10 -0.28
N ASP A 218 -13.82 -13.19 -0.71
CA ASP A 218 -14.27 -12.99 -2.10
C ASP A 218 -14.35 -11.51 -2.51
N ALA A 219 -14.20 -10.62 -1.53
CA ALA A 219 -14.20 -9.17 -1.67
C ALA A 219 -12.81 -8.54 -1.51
N LEU A 220 -11.75 -9.37 -1.52
CA LEU A 220 -10.35 -8.95 -1.59
C LEU A 220 -9.85 -8.96 -3.03
N TYR A 221 -9.20 -7.87 -3.45
CA TYR A 221 -8.45 -7.85 -4.71
C TYR A 221 -7.17 -8.67 -4.54
N ARG A 222 -7.09 -9.80 -5.22
CA ARG A 222 -5.91 -10.68 -5.17
C ARG A 222 -4.97 -10.43 -6.35
N PHE A 223 -3.68 -10.47 -6.09
CA PHE A 223 -2.59 -10.46 -7.07
C PHE A 223 -1.76 -11.73 -6.94
N PHE A 224 -1.97 -12.62 -7.88
CA PHE A 224 -1.16 -13.82 -8.08
C PHE A 224 -1.31 -14.19 -9.55
N ASN A 225 -0.26 -14.05 -10.35
CA ASN A 225 -0.37 -14.27 -11.79
C ASN A 225 -0.71 -15.75 -12.06
N LEU A 226 -1.94 -15.99 -12.47
CA LEU A 226 -2.57 -17.29 -12.67
C LEU A 226 -3.06 -17.45 -14.10
N ASP A 227 -2.95 -18.68 -14.61
CA ASP A 227 -3.65 -19.10 -15.82
C ASP A 227 -5.07 -19.56 -15.43
N VAL A 228 -6.00 -18.61 -15.39
CA VAL A 228 -7.41 -18.89 -15.05
C VAL A 228 -8.18 -19.27 -16.31
N PHE A 229 -8.58 -20.54 -16.38
CA PHE A 229 -9.45 -21.04 -17.45
C PHE A 229 -10.87 -20.49 -17.29
N GLU A 230 -11.41 -19.88 -18.36
CA GLU A 230 -12.78 -19.33 -18.38
C GLU A 230 -13.07 -18.40 -17.18
N TYR A 231 -12.22 -17.40 -16.96
CA TYR A 231 -12.38 -16.46 -15.85
C TYR A 231 -13.77 -15.83 -15.80
N GLU A 232 -14.27 -15.62 -14.57
CA GLU A 232 -15.55 -14.97 -14.33
C GLU A 232 -15.45 -13.45 -14.47
N MET A 233 -16.57 -12.81 -14.83
CA MET A 233 -16.68 -11.35 -14.86
C MET A 233 -17.13 -10.82 -13.50
N ASP A 234 -16.71 -9.60 -13.19
CA ASP A 234 -17.07 -8.86 -11.98
C ASP A 234 -16.58 -9.47 -10.65
N GLY A 235 -15.53 -10.28 -10.73
CA GLY A 235 -14.79 -10.81 -9.57
C GLY A 235 -13.53 -10.02 -9.23
N GLN A 236 -12.96 -10.33 -8.07
CA GLN A 236 -11.71 -9.75 -7.55
C GLN A 236 -10.56 -10.78 -7.48
N ALA A 237 -10.80 -11.97 -8.01
CA ALA A 237 -9.82 -13.03 -8.13
C ALA A 237 -8.69 -12.65 -9.10
N ALA A 238 -7.47 -13.05 -8.77
CA ALA A 238 -6.31 -12.81 -9.61
C ALA A 238 -6.44 -13.53 -10.96
N ILE A 239 -5.96 -12.88 -12.02
CA ILE A 239 -5.82 -13.45 -13.37
C ILE A 239 -4.36 -13.34 -13.83
N TYR A 240 -4.04 -12.79 -15.00
CA TYR A 240 -2.74 -13.01 -15.64
C TYR A 240 -1.64 -12.02 -15.23
N GLY A 241 -2.00 -10.81 -14.79
CA GLY A 241 -1.06 -9.75 -14.45
C GLY A 241 -1.38 -9.04 -13.14
N ALA A 242 -0.37 -8.43 -12.56
CA ALA A 242 -0.46 -7.69 -11.31
C ALA A 242 0.29 -6.36 -11.40
N ILE A 243 -0.42 -5.26 -11.17
CA ILE A 243 0.15 -3.92 -10.95
C ILE A 243 -0.53 -3.35 -9.70
N PRO A 244 0.09 -3.48 -8.52
CA PRO A 244 -0.51 -3.12 -7.22
C PRO A 244 -0.46 -1.60 -6.95
N ILE A 245 -0.96 -0.79 -7.89
CA ILE A 245 -1.14 0.65 -7.73
C ILE A 245 -2.60 0.98 -7.47
N LEU A 246 -2.87 1.78 -6.45
CA LEU A 246 -4.20 2.28 -6.10
C LEU A 246 -4.21 3.80 -6.15
N THR A 247 -5.14 4.35 -6.93
CA THR A 247 -5.35 5.80 -7.08
C THR A 247 -6.72 6.19 -6.58
N ALA A 248 -6.79 7.14 -5.64
CA ALA A 248 -8.05 7.71 -5.17
C ALA A 248 -8.25 9.12 -5.73
N ILE A 249 -9.48 9.42 -6.14
CA ILE A 249 -9.94 10.78 -6.41
C ILE A 249 -10.61 11.28 -5.15
N GLN A 250 -10.06 12.33 -4.56
CA GLN A 250 -10.47 12.90 -3.28
C GLN A 250 -11.09 14.29 -3.50
N GLN A 251 -12.01 14.65 -2.62
CA GLN A 251 -12.69 15.94 -2.61
C GLN A 251 -12.66 16.51 -1.20
N PHE A 252 -12.23 17.77 -1.09
CA PHE A 252 -12.14 18.50 0.17
C PHE A 252 -12.98 19.77 0.11
N ASP A 253 -13.59 20.12 1.23
CA ASP A 253 -14.33 21.38 1.37
C ASP A 253 -13.36 22.54 1.58
N LYS A 254 -13.44 23.52 0.69
CA LYS A 254 -12.69 24.77 0.75
C LYS A 254 -13.60 25.88 1.25
N ARG A 255 -13.35 26.33 2.48
CA ARG A 255 -14.02 27.51 3.06
C ARG A 255 -13.43 28.77 2.44
N THR A 256 -14.24 29.50 1.70
CA THR A 256 -13.90 30.85 1.25
C THR A 256 -14.41 31.89 2.27
N THR A 257 -13.94 33.14 2.16
CA THR A 257 -14.27 34.25 3.10
C THR A 257 -15.72 34.76 3.02
N VAL A 258 -16.54 34.14 2.17
CA VAL A 258 -17.98 34.36 2.02
C VAL A 258 -18.63 32.98 2.17
N SER A 259 -19.85 32.86 2.68
CA SER A 259 -20.54 31.61 3.03
C SER A 259 -20.72 30.54 1.92
N GLU A 260 -19.96 30.59 0.83
CA GLU A 260 -19.82 29.56 -0.20
C GLU A 260 -18.71 28.56 0.17
N VAL A 261 -19.12 27.31 0.33
CA VAL A 261 -18.22 26.15 0.39
C VAL A 261 -18.00 25.69 -1.06
N THR A 262 -16.76 25.74 -1.52
CA THR A 262 -16.36 25.16 -2.82
C THR A 262 -15.66 23.83 -2.58
N THR A 263 -15.70 22.91 -3.55
CA THR A 263 -15.02 21.62 -3.42
C THR A 263 -13.73 21.64 -4.24
N GLU A 264 -12.61 21.29 -3.60
CA GLU A 264 -11.31 21.13 -4.25
C GLU A 264 -11.05 19.64 -4.46
N ALA A 265 -10.78 19.25 -5.70
CA ALA A 265 -10.41 17.88 -6.03
C ALA A 265 -8.90 17.71 -5.88
N THR A 266 -8.49 16.58 -5.32
CA THR A 266 -7.10 16.16 -5.20
C THR A 266 -7.02 14.67 -5.55
N THR A 267 -5.84 14.20 -5.94
CA THR A 267 -5.66 12.81 -6.33
C THR A 267 -4.37 12.29 -5.76
N SER A 268 -4.43 11.26 -4.93
CA SER A 268 -3.22 10.62 -4.42
C SER A 268 -3.21 9.14 -4.79
N SER A 269 -2.01 8.56 -4.81
CA SER A 269 -1.85 7.14 -5.11
C SER A 269 -0.83 6.47 -4.20
N VAL A 270 -0.93 5.15 -4.12
CA VAL A 270 0.07 4.29 -3.51
C VAL A 270 0.39 3.16 -4.49
N LEU A 271 1.68 2.90 -4.70
CA LEU A 271 2.17 1.69 -5.33
C LEU A 271 2.78 0.80 -4.24
N TRP A 272 2.24 -0.39 -4.07
CA TRP A 272 2.75 -1.40 -3.15
C TRP A 272 3.77 -2.31 -3.88
N LEU A 273 5.06 -2.06 -3.70
CA LEU A 273 6.11 -2.77 -4.42
C LEU A 273 6.45 -4.10 -3.75
N ASN A 274 5.61 -5.11 -4.01
CA ASN A 274 5.84 -6.47 -3.55
C ASN A 274 5.45 -7.49 -4.63
N PRO A 275 6.31 -8.48 -4.95
CA PRO A 275 6.04 -9.46 -6.00
C PRO A 275 5.37 -10.76 -5.51
N SER A 276 5.13 -10.95 -4.21
CA SER A 276 4.49 -12.18 -3.70
C SER A 276 2.98 -12.15 -3.88
N ASP A 277 2.30 -13.27 -3.58
CA ASP A 277 0.83 -13.28 -3.50
C ASP A 277 0.37 -12.18 -2.56
N THR A 278 -0.53 -11.32 -3.05
CA THR A 278 -0.91 -10.08 -2.38
C THR A 278 -2.42 -9.89 -2.42
N PHE A 279 -2.99 -9.52 -1.28
CA PHE A 279 -4.40 -9.19 -1.11
C PHE A 279 -4.55 -7.70 -0.78
N VAL A 280 -5.60 -7.09 -1.31
CA VAL A 280 -5.98 -5.70 -1.01
C VAL A 280 -7.45 -5.66 -0.60
N SER A 281 -7.70 -5.37 0.68
CA SER A 281 -9.03 -5.04 1.20
C SER A 281 -9.32 -3.57 0.92
N LEU A 282 -10.52 -3.26 0.43
CA LEU A 282 -11.00 -1.88 0.26
C LEU A 282 -12.25 -1.65 1.11
N SER A 283 -12.22 -0.62 1.96
CA SER A 283 -13.34 -0.23 2.81
C SER A 283 -13.65 1.26 2.71
N GLN A 284 -14.94 1.60 2.68
CA GLN A 284 -15.41 2.98 2.81
C GLN A 284 -15.69 3.29 4.27
N ARG A 285 -15.16 4.43 4.74
CA ARG A 285 -15.33 4.89 6.12
C ARG A 285 -16.07 6.20 6.19
N LYS A 286 -17.28 6.18 6.77
CA LYS A 286 -18.02 7.40 7.08
C LYS A 286 -17.13 8.31 7.91
N ASP A 287 -16.91 9.53 7.43
CA ASP A 287 -16.12 10.52 8.14
C ASP A 287 -16.92 10.97 9.36
N THR A 288 -16.71 10.30 10.50
CA THR A 288 -17.35 10.66 11.76
C THR A 288 -16.60 11.84 12.37
N GLY A 289 -16.66 13.01 11.72
CA GLY A 289 -16.36 14.26 12.41
C GLY A 289 -17.24 14.32 13.67
N THR A 290 -16.69 14.79 14.79
CA THR A 290 -17.32 14.80 16.13
C THR A 290 -18.73 15.42 16.15
N TRP A 291 -19.07 16.23 15.15
CA TRP A 291 -20.38 16.84 14.97
C TRP A 291 -21.43 15.93 14.33
N SER A 292 -21.02 15.02 13.44
CA SER A 292 -21.92 14.10 12.73
C SER A 292 -22.50 13.02 13.65
N SER A 293 -21.70 12.51 14.59
CA SER A 293 -22.16 11.52 15.59
C SER A 293 -23.15 12.12 16.60
N LEU A 294 -23.02 13.41 16.92
CA LEU A 294 -23.98 14.13 17.77
C LEU A 294 -25.33 14.29 17.06
N ILE A 295 -25.32 14.54 15.75
CA ILE A 295 -26.53 14.69 14.95
C ILE A 295 -27.21 13.34 14.69
N GLU A 296 -26.46 12.27 14.42
CA GLU A 296 -27.01 10.89 14.34
C GLU A 296 -27.61 10.43 15.69
N GLY A 297 -27.03 10.85 16.82
CA GLY A 297 -27.58 10.58 18.15
C GLY A 297 -28.86 11.37 18.47
N LEU A 298 -29.09 12.51 17.82
CA LEU A 298 -30.25 13.38 18.02
C LEU A 298 -31.38 13.16 17.00
N MET A 299 -31.04 12.70 15.79
CA MET A 299 -31.99 12.44 14.71
C MET A 299 -31.95 10.94 14.39
N GLY A 300 -32.84 10.19 15.01
CA GLY A 300 -32.96 8.74 14.83
C GLY A 300 -32.93 8.32 13.35
N SER A 301 -32.36 7.14 13.08
CA SER A 301 -31.96 6.65 11.76
C SER A 301 -33.06 6.77 10.69
N GLY A 302 -33.08 7.89 9.98
CA GLY A 302 -33.78 8.06 8.71
C GLY A 302 -32.76 7.86 7.59
N GLY A 303 -33.04 6.93 6.67
CA GLY A 303 -32.13 6.53 5.60
C GLY A 303 -31.53 7.72 4.86
N SER A 304 -30.23 7.94 5.05
CA SER A 304 -29.44 8.90 4.30
C SER A 304 -28.70 8.17 3.18
N THR A 305 -28.84 8.68 1.96
CA THR A 305 -27.87 8.44 0.88
C THR A 305 -26.50 8.82 1.43
N ALA A 306 -25.67 7.82 1.76
CA ALA A 306 -24.41 8.04 2.45
C ALA A 306 -23.54 9.04 1.68
N GLU A 307 -23.25 10.19 2.29
CA GLU A 307 -22.20 11.12 1.81
C GLU A 307 -20.90 10.31 1.60
N PRO A 308 -20.17 10.49 0.49
CA PRO A 308 -19.04 9.62 0.21
C PRO A 308 -17.96 9.80 1.28
N ALA A 309 -17.64 8.65 1.86
CA ALA A 309 -16.71 8.42 2.93
C ALA A 309 -15.24 8.55 2.49
N SER A 310 -14.31 8.61 3.45
CA SER A 310 -12.89 8.30 3.20
C SER A 310 -12.75 6.85 2.72
N MET A 311 -11.66 6.52 2.05
CA MET A 311 -11.40 5.17 1.57
C MET A 311 -10.15 4.61 2.22
N SER A 312 -10.23 3.42 2.79
CA SER A 312 -9.04 2.72 3.27
C SER A 312 -8.75 1.50 2.43
N ALA A 313 -7.47 1.24 2.26
CA ALA A 313 -6.93 0.02 1.71
C ALA A 313 -6.05 -0.65 2.76
N TRP A 314 -6.14 -1.97 2.89
CA TRP A 314 -5.15 -2.77 3.61
C TRP A 314 -4.48 -3.71 2.62
N PHE A 315 -3.17 -3.56 2.47
CA PHE A 315 -2.34 -4.40 1.61
C PHE A 315 -1.71 -5.49 2.47
N ALA A 316 -1.73 -6.74 2.01
CA ALA A 316 -1.07 -7.84 2.67
C ALA A 316 -0.41 -8.76 1.65
N SER A 317 0.89 -9.01 1.81
CA SER A 317 1.70 -9.85 0.94
C SER A 317 2.28 -11.01 1.71
N GLU A 318 2.27 -12.20 1.11
CA GLU A 318 2.79 -13.46 1.69
C GLU A 318 4.23 -13.34 2.22
N SER A 319 5.10 -12.58 1.53
CA SER A 319 6.49 -12.43 1.92
C SER A 319 7.09 -11.09 1.45
N GLY A 320 8.42 -10.97 1.48
CA GLY A 320 9.12 -9.75 1.08
C GLY A 320 9.07 -8.64 2.12
N VAL A 321 9.55 -7.46 1.74
CA VAL A 321 9.50 -6.25 2.56
C VAL A 321 8.20 -5.48 2.34
N ILE A 322 7.85 -4.60 3.28
CA ILE A 322 6.87 -3.55 3.03
C ILE A 322 7.60 -2.43 2.29
N ASP A 323 7.21 -2.13 1.05
CA ASP A 323 7.84 -1.07 0.25
C ASP A 323 6.76 -0.31 -0.53
N LEU A 324 6.49 0.93 -0.14
CA LEU A 324 5.44 1.75 -0.74
C LEU A 324 6.04 2.98 -1.43
N PHE A 325 5.55 3.28 -2.63
CA PHE A 325 5.69 4.61 -3.22
C PHE A 325 4.37 5.36 -3.08
N LEU A 326 4.42 6.54 -2.46
CA LEU A 326 3.29 7.42 -2.21
C LEU A 326 3.38 8.63 -3.14
N PHE A 327 2.28 8.91 -3.84
CA PHE A 327 2.20 9.98 -4.84
C PHE A 327 1.15 11.03 -4.42
N PRO A 328 1.50 12.00 -3.56
CA PRO A 328 0.58 13.02 -3.04
C PRO A 328 0.42 14.20 -4.01
N HIS A 329 -0.09 13.93 -5.22
CA HIS A 329 -0.30 14.98 -6.23
C HIS A 329 -1.72 15.55 -6.20
N ARG A 330 -1.99 16.53 -7.08
CA ARG A 330 -3.30 17.18 -7.20
C ARG A 330 -4.11 16.69 -8.39
N THR A 331 -3.42 16.09 -9.36
CA THR A 331 -4.00 15.73 -10.66
C THR A 331 -3.55 14.33 -11.11
N PRO A 332 -4.43 13.56 -11.79
CA PRO A 332 -4.07 12.24 -12.31
C PRO A 332 -2.88 12.26 -13.26
N ASP A 333 -2.71 13.33 -14.05
CA ASP A 333 -1.58 13.44 -14.98
C ASP A 333 -0.24 13.52 -14.26
N ARG A 334 -0.18 14.17 -13.09
CA ARG A 334 1.04 14.22 -12.26
C ARG A 334 1.34 12.85 -11.67
N ILE A 335 0.34 12.14 -11.14
CA ILE A 335 0.52 10.75 -10.67
C ILE A 335 1.11 9.88 -11.78
N LEU A 336 0.52 9.92 -12.98
CA LEU A 336 0.99 9.10 -14.10
C LEU A 336 2.43 9.47 -14.51
N ARG A 337 2.80 10.75 -14.46
CA ARG A 337 4.18 11.17 -14.71
C ARG A 337 5.14 10.57 -13.69
N SER A 338 4.86 10.71 -12.40
CA SER A 338 5.72 10.18 -11.33
C SER A 338 5.82 8.65 -11.40
N TYR A 339 4.68 7.98 -11.61
CA TYR A 339 4.63 6.53 -11.83
C TYR A 339 5.47 6.07 -13.04
N HIS A 340 5.42 6.79 -14.17
CA HIS A 340 6.19 6.43 -15.36
C HIS A 340 7.67 6.85 -15.29
N THR A 341 8.01 7.89 -14.53
CA THR A 341 9.40 8.18 -14.15
C THR A 341 9.97 6.97 -13.39
N LEU A 342 9.19 6.46 -12.43
CA LEU A 342 9.54 5.32 -11.59
C LEU A 342 9.65 4.00 -12.38
N THR A 343 8.64 3.65 -13.18
CA THR A 343 8.49 2.27 -13.70
C THR A 343 8.88 2.08 -15.15
N GLY A 344 8.97 3.17 -15.95
CA GLY A 344 9.02 2.99 -17.40
C GLY A 344 7.96 3.81 -18.11
N LEU A 345 8.34 4.36 -19.27
CA LEU A 345 7.36 4.69 -20.29
C LEU A 345 7.16 3.46 -21.18
N ALA A 346 5.94 3.29 -21.69
CA ALA A 346 5.69 2.30 -22.72
C ALA A 346 6.64 2.53 -23.92
N PRO A 347 7.28 1.49 -24.47
CA PRO A 347 8.12 1.64 -25.65
C PRO A 347 7.26 2.12 -26.82
N LEU A 348 7.84 2.92 -27.73
CA LEU A 348 7.14 3.35 -28.94
C LEU A 348 6.76 2.10 -29.77
N PRO A 349 5.45 1.79 -29.92
CA PRO A 349 5.06 0.60 -30.65
C PRO A 349 5.44 0.74 -32.13
N PRO A 350 5.92 -0.32 -32.78
CA PRO A 350 6.11 -0.30 -34.23
C PRO A 350 4.75 -0.10 -34.91
N LEU A 351 4.71 0.68 -36.01
CA LEU A 351 3.44 1.09 -36.63
C LEU A 351 2.50 -0.09 -36.96
N PHE A 352 3.05 -1.25 -37.36
CA PHE A 352 2.25 -2.43 -37.70
C PHE A 352 1.49 -3.01 -36.49
N SER A 353 1.97 -2.81 -35.26
CA SER A 353 1.32 -3.37 -34.06
C SER A 353 0.06 -2.61 -33.66
N LEU A 354 -0.15 -1.41 -34.20
CA LEU A 354 -1.37 -0.62 -34.03
C LEU A 354 -2.47 -1.02 -35.03
N GLY A 355 -2.14 -1.86 -36.02
CA GLY A 355 -3.08 -2.38 -37.00
C GLY A 355 -3.94 -3.53 -36.48
N LYS A 356 -4.75 -4.12 -37.36
CA LYS A 356 -5.56 -5.31 -37.05
C LYS A 356 -4.67 -6.55 -36.91
N HIS A 357 -4.75 -7.22 -35.76
CA HIS A 357 -4.17 -8.55 -35.55
C HIS A 357 -5.23 -9.62 -35.79
N GLN A 358 -5.00 -10.50 -36.77
CA GLN A 358 -5.83 -11.69 -36.96
C GLN A 358 -5.10 -12.86 -36.30
N CYS A 359 -5.75 -13.50 -35.32
CA CYS A 359 -5.21 -14.67 -34.59
C CYS A 359 -6.27 -15.79 -34.48
N ARG A 360 -5.81 -17.03 -34.26
CA ARG A 360 -6.54 -18.18 -33.70
C ARG A 360 -5.57 -19.29 -33.32
N TRP A 361 -6.00 -20.21 -32.46
CA TRP A 361 -5.26 -21.42 -32.12
C TRP A 361 -5.82 -22.63 -32.87
N ASN A 362 -5.31 -23.10 -34.02
CA ASN A 362 -4.19 -22.69 -34.88
C ASN A 362 -4.66 -22.32 -36.31
N TYR A 363 -3.77 -21.73 -37.12
CA TYR A 363 -3.97 -21.65 -38.57
C TYR A 363 -3.86 -23.02 -39.26
N LYS A 364 -4.70 -23.28 -40.27
CA LYS A 364 -4.54 -24.46 -41.13
C LYS A 364 -3.50 -24.13 -42.19
N VAL A 365 -2.55 -25.02 -42.42
CA VAL A 365 -1.50 -24.87 -43.44
C VAL A 365 -2.15 -24.72 -44.83
N GLY A 366 -1.70 -23.75 -45.64
CA GLY A 366 -2.09 -23.59 -47.05
C GLY A 366 -3.06 -22.43 -47.37
N TYR A 367 -3.68 -21.79 -46.38
CA TYR A 367 -4.44 -20.55 -46.59
C TYR A 367 -3.55 -19.34 -46.28
N CYS A 368 -2.89 -18.79 -47.30
CA CYS A 368 -2.29 -17.46 -47.18
C CYS A 368 -3.42 -16.45 -46.93
N MET A 369 -3.51 -15.92 -45.71
CA MET A 369 -4.35 -14.76 -45.44
C MET A 369 -3.70 -13.56 -46.12
N GLY A 370 -4.07 -13.30 -47.38
CA GLY A 370 -3.70 -12.08 -48.07
C GLY A 370 -4.34 -10.90 -47.37
N ALA A 371 -3.55 -10.13 -46.62
CA ALA A 371 -3.97 -8.81 -46.16
C ALA A 371 -4.13 -7.92 -47.40
N ARG A 372 -5.37 -7.78 -47.88
CA ARG A 372 -5.69 -6.73 -48.86
C ARG A 372 -5.65 -5.42 -48.09
N ALA A 373 -4.58 -4.64 -48.26
CA ALA A 373 -4.58 -3.25 -47.84
C ALA A 373 -5.74 -2.55 -48.56
N VAL A 374 -6.66 -1.97 -47.80
CA VAL A 374 -7.73 -1.11 -48.31
C VAL A 374 -7.21 0.31 -48.38
#